data_AF-A0AAW2L6R0-F1
#
_entry.id   AF-A0AAW2L6R0-F1
#
_cell.length_a   1.000
_cell.length_b   1.000
_cell.length_c   1.000
_cell.angle_alpha   90.00
_cell.angle_beta   90.00
_cell.angle_gamma   90.00
#
_symmetry.space_group_name_H-M   'P 1'
#
loop_
_entity.id
_entity.type
_entity.pdbx_description
1 polymer ?
#
loop_
_entity_poly.entity_id
_entity_poly.type
_entity_poly.pdbx_seq_one_letter_code
_entity_poly.pdbx_strand_id
1 'polypeptide(L)'
;MCSEYGLIFYIIGHGLRTILVRLGEYGWLGTHWKSVWKILRVETQIIHCRAFNKRTHTRCLVSVLYGDYDLIPRRDLWGALRTLSTGILEEPWLVLGDFNAVIDDSEVCGRAADTSASMAEFRSCIFDKGLVHLPSTGCPFTWHNCSEGTRSLWKCLDKILVNEAWLETWPGASYLCLTEYLGSFSTCPYRHTQRC
;
A
#
# COMPACT_ATOMS: atom_id res chain seq x y z
N MET A 1 7.06 0.83 30.23
CA MET A 1 5.76 0.50 29.60
C MET A 1 6.06 0.41 28.11
N CYS A 2 6.51 -0.77 27.66
CA CYS A 2 7.13 -0.96 26.35
C CYS A 2 6.09 -0.88 25.23
N SER A 3 6.24 0.09 24.33
CA SER A 3 5.54 0.17 23.07
C SER A 3 6.10 -0.91 22.13
N GLU A 4 5.45 -2.06 22.06
CA GLU A 4 5.84 -3.15 21.17
C GLU A 4 5.22 -2.92 19.79
N TYR A 5 6.07 -2.56 18.83
CA TYR A 5 5.71 -2.26 17.44
C TYR A 5 5.44 -3.55 16.68
N GLY A 6 4.36 -3.58 15.89
CA GLY A 6 4.01 -4.73 15.06
C GLY A 6 4.25 -4.51 13.57
N LEU A 7 5.27 -5.17 13.01
CA LEU A 7 5.68 -5.07 11.61
C LEU A 7 4.86 -6.01 10.69
N ILE A 8 4.23 -5.44 9.66
CA ILE A 8 4.07 -6.18 8.40
C ILE A 8 5.28 -5.81 7.54
N PHE A 9 6.16 -6.78 7.35
CA PHE A 9 7.14 -6.71 6.28
C PHE A 9 6.43 -7.15 4.99
N TYR A 10 6.43 -6.32 3.96
CA TYR A 10 6.44 -6.86 2.61
C TYR A 10 7.78 -6.47 2.00
N ILE A 11 8.57 -7.48 1.66
CA ILE A 11 9.80 -7.30 0.89
C ILE A 11 9.40 -7.48 -0.55
N ILE A 12 9.36 -6.40 -1.33
CA ILE A 12 9.47 -6.54 -2.78
C ILE A 12 10.41 -5.47 -3.33
N GLY A 13 11.51 -5.89 -3.97
CA GLY A 13 12.53 -5.01 -4.57
C GLY A 13 13.78 -4.76 -3.69
N HIS A 14 14.46 -3.63 -3.96
CA HIS A 14 15.82 -3.28 -3.48
C HIS A 14 15.88 -2.61 -2.08
N GLY A 15 14.99 -2.94 -1.15
CA GLY A 15 15.05 -2.43 0.22
C GLY A 15 13.98 -3.02 1.13
N LEU A 16 14.25 -3.06 2.44
CA LEU A 16 13.26 -3.41 3.46
C LEU A 16 12.24 -2.26 3.54
N ARG A 17 11.02 -2.50 3.05
CA ARG A 17 9.89 -1.59 3.28
C ARG A 17 9.08 -2.11 4.44
N THR A 18 9.10 -1.38 5.54
CA THR A 18 8.32 -1.69 6.73
C THR A 18 7.04 -0.88 6.72
N ILE A 19 5.89 -1.55 6.66
CA ILE A 19 4.59 -0.92 6.86
C ILE A 19 3.94 -1.50 8.12
N LEU A 20 3.63 -0.64 9.09
CA LEU A 20 2.92 -1.06 10.30
C LEU A 20 1.43 -0.78 10.10
N VAL A 21 0.61 -1.82 9.99
CA VAL A 21 -0.86 -1.67 9.91
C VAL A 21 -1.48 -1.87 11.28
N ARG A 22 -2.11 -0.82 11.79
CA ARG A 22 -2.86 -0.83 13.04
C ARG A 22 -4.34 -1.09 12.76
N LEU A 23 -4.89 -2.11 13.39
CA LEU A 23 -6.30 -2.47 13.38
C LEU A 23 -7.01 -1.84 14.58
N GLY A 24 -6.91 -0.51 14.76
CA GLY A 24 -7.57 0.21 15.87
C GLY A 24 -7.17 -0.30 17.27
N GLU A 25 -8.17 -0.63 18.09
CA GLU A 25 -8.03 -1.24 19.42
C GLU A 25 -7.63 -2.73 19.36
N TYR A 26 -7.77 -3.37 18.20
CA TYR A 26 -7.53 -4.80 18.01
C TYR A 26 -6.05 -5.16 17.84
N GLY A 27 -5.16 -4.16 17.77
CA GLY A 27 -3.70 -4.31 17.71
C GLY A 27 -3.11 -4.10 16.32
N TRP A 28 -1.90 -4.62 16.07
CA TRP A 28 -1.17 -4.48 14.79
C TRP A 28 -1.21 -5.77 14.00
N LEU A 29 -1.48 -5.74 12.70
CA LEU A 29 -1.39 -6.94 11.86
C LEU A 29 0.09 -7.40 11.81
N GLY A 30 0.37 -8.67 12.13
CA GLY A 30 1.69 -9.29 11.94
C GLY A 30 2.47 -9.77 13.19
N THR A 31 2.30 -9.19 14.39
CA THR A 31 3.28 -9.49 15.49
C THR A 31 2.75 -10.15 16.76
N HIS A 32 1.44 -10.28 16.95
CA HIS A 32 0.88 -11.04 18.09
C HIS A 32 -0.31 -11.93 17.75
N TRP A 33 -0.35 -12.45 16.53
CA TRP A 33 -1.53 -13.13 16.03
C TRP A 33 -1.16 -14.61 15.96
N LYS A 34 -1.93 -15.46 16.67
CA LYS A 34 -2.07 -16.86 16.27
C LYS A 34 -2.82 -16.92 14.92
N SER A 35 -2.44 -16.10 13.94
CA SER A 35 -3.10 -16.02 12.66
C SER A 35 -2.63 -17.16 11.78
N VAL A 36 -3.59 -17.81 11.14
CA VAL A 36 -3.31 -18.83 10.14
C VAL A 36 -3.44 -18.16 8.79
N TRP A 37 -2.39 -18.28 7.99
CA TRP A 37 -2.36 -17.76 6.63
C TRP A 37 -2.51 -18.92 5.66
N LYS A 38 -3.43 -18.78 4.73
CA LYS A 38 -3.62 -19.71 3.62
C LYS A 38 -3.39 -18.97 2.31
N ILE A 39 -2.36 -19.35 1.58
CA ILE A 39 -2.14 -18.86 0.21
C ILE A 39 -3.29 -19.39 -0.65
N LEU A 40 -3.93 -18.50 -1.38
CA LEU A 40 -5.04 -18.82 -2.28
C LEU A 40 -4.60 -18.73 -3.75
N ARG A 41 -3.77 -17.75 -4.08
CA ARG A 41 -3.25 -17.53 -5.43
C ARG A 41 -1.86 -16.89 -5.37
N VAL A 42 -1.00 -17.29 -6.31
CA VAL A 42 0.30 -16.67 -6.55
C VAL A 42 0.40 -16.41 -8.05
N GLU A 43 0.69 -15.17 -8.41
CA GLU A 43 0.93 -14.73 -9.78
C GLU A 43 2.21 -13.88 -9.79
N THR A 44 2.64 -13.46 -10.97
CA THR A 44 3.89 -12.70 -11.15
C THR A 44 3.96 -11.42 -10.31
N GLN A 45 2.84 -10.71 -10.18
CA GLN A 45 2.76 -9.38 -9.54
C GLN A 45 1.88 -9.36 -8.28
N ILE A 46 1.31 -10.50 -7.87
CA ILE A 46 0.36 -10.58 -6.75
C ILE A 46 0.45 -11.91 -6.01
N ILE A 47 0.48 -11.82 -4.68
CA ILE A 47 0.25 -12.94 -3.78
C ILE A 47 -1.07 -12.66 -3.05
N HIS A 48 -2.06 -13.53 -3.24
CA HIS A 48 -3.36 -13.44 -2.61
C HIS A 48 -3.52 -14.55 -1.56
N CYS A 49 -3.86 -14.15 -0.34
CA CYS A 49 -3.98 -15.05 0.79
C CYS A 49 -5.17 -14.71 1.67
N ARG A 50 -5.62 -15.68 2.46
CA ARG A 50 -6.60 -15.49 3.53
C ARG A 50 -5.89 -15.58 4.86
N ALA A 51 -6.07 -14.56 5.70
CA ALA A 51 -5.63 -14.54 7.08
C ALA A 51 -6.83 -14.82 8.00
N PHE A 52 -6.63 -15.68 8.99
CA PHE A 52 -7.61 -15.94 10.05
C PHE A 52 -7.01 -15.63 11.40
N ASN A 53 -7.62 -14.73 12.18
CA ASN A 53 -7.22 -14.50 13.57
C ASN A 53 -7.94 -15.46 14.51
N LYS A 54 -7.19 -16.39 15.13
CA LYS A 54 -7.75 -17.33 16.12
C LYS A 54 -8.30 -16.68 17.39
N ARG A 55 -7.88 -15.47 17.77
CA ARG A 55 -8.32 -14.78 19.00
C ARG A 55 -9.67 -14.09 18.81
N THR A 56 -9.79 -13.28 17.77
CA THR A 56 -11.01 -12.52 17.46
C THR A 56 -11.99 -13.32 16.61
N HIS A 57 -11.58 -14.50 16.12
CA HIS A 57 -12.34 -15.32 15.17
C HIS A 57 -12.69 -14.58 13.87
N THR A 58 -11.94 -13.52 13.52
CA THR A 58 -12.14 -12.74 12.30
C THR A 58 -11.26 -13.25 11.16
N ARG A 59 -11.73 -13.06 9.92
CA ARG A 59 -11.01 -13.38 8.69
C ARG A 59 -10.88 -12.14 7.82
N CYS A 60 -9.81 -12.09 7.06
CA CYS A 60 -9.66 -11.14 5.97
C CYS A 60 -8.88 -11.77 4.82
N LEU A 61 -9.07 -11.18 3.65
CA LEU A 61 -8.23 -11.41 2.50
C LEU A 61 -7.12 -10.37 2.48
N VAL A 62 -5.93 -10.81 2.09
CA VAL A 62 -4.75 -9.96 1.98
C VAL A 62 -4.11 -10.20 0.61
N SER A 63 -3.93 -9.14 -0.14
CA SER A 63 -3.26 -9.14 -1.44
C SER A 63 -2.01 -8.30 -1.35
N VAL A 64 -0.85 -8.95 -1.49
CA VAL A 64 0.45 -8.30 -1.52
C VAL A 64 0.85 -8.15 -2.98
N LEU A 65 1.09 -6.91 -3.41
CA LEU A 65 1.34 -6.56 -4.81
C LEU A 65 2.75 -6.06 -5.05
N TYR A 66 3.24 -6.32 -6.24
CA TYR A 66 4.36 -5.60 -6.84
C TYR A 66 4.03 -5.29 -8.29
N GLY A 67 3.69 -4.05 -8.56
CA GLY A 67 3.49 -3.54 -9.91
C GLY A 67 4.82 -3.49 -10.64
N ASP A 68 4.83 -3.95 -11.89
CA ASP A 68 5.99 -3.84 -12.76
C ASP A 68 6.36 -2.35 -12.97
N TYR A 69 7.64 -2.08 -13.19
CA TYR A 69 8.09 -0.73 -13.50
C TYR A 69 7.57 -0.29 -14.88
N ASP A 70 7.46 -1.23 -15.81
CA ASP A 70 6.95 -1.02 -17.16
C ASP A 70 5.42 -0.98 -17.19
N LEU A 71 4.88 -0.01 -17.95
CA LEU A 71 3.45 0.24 -18.06
C LEU A 71 2.66 -0.96 -18.60
N ILE A 72 3.20 -1.64 -19.61
CA ILE A 72 2.50 -2.72 -20.31
C ILE A 72 2.29 -3.93 -19.40
N PRO A 73 3.33 -4.56 -18.82
CA PRO A 73 3.15 -5.67 -17.88
C PRO A 73 2.40 -5.26 -16.62
N ARG A 74 2.54 -4.01 -16.14
CA ARG A 74 1.78 -3.54 -14.98
C ARG A 74 0.26 -3.55 -15.22
N ARG A 75 -0.23 -3.43 -16.46
CA ARG A 75 -1.68 -3.51 -16.74
C ARG A 75 -2.28 -4.87 -16.39
N ASP A 76 -1.49 -5.94 -16.42
CA ASP A 76 -1.94 -7.27 -16.02
C ASP A 76 -2.29 -7.32 -14.52
N LEU A 77 -1.59 -6.56 -13.68
CA LEU A 77 -1.91 -6.40 -12.26
C LEU A 77 -3.31 -5.81 -12.06
N TRP A 78 -3.70 -4.83 -12.87
CA TRP A 78 -5.06 -4.27 -12.83
C TRP A 78 -6.12 -5.32 -13.22
N GLY A 79 -5.81 -6.16 -14.21
CA GLY A 79 -6.67 -7.30 -14.58
C GLY A 79 -6.82 -8.33 -13.47
N ALA A 80 -5.72 -8.66 -12.79
CA ALA A 80 -5.72 -9.57 -11.65
C ALA A 80 -6.54 -9.03 -10.48
N LEU A 81 -6.37 -7.75 -10.12
CA LEU A 81 -7.19 -7.09 -9.09
C LEU A 81 -8.68 -7.09 -9.42
N ARG A 82 -9.04 -6.83 -10.69
CA ARG A 82 -10.42 -6.92 -11.15
C ARG A 82 -10.98 -8.33 -10.96
N THR A 83 -10.23 -9.35 -11.35
CA THR A 83 -10.63 -10.75 -11.22
C THR A 83 -10.79 -11.17 -9.76
N LEU A 84 -9.90 -10.72 -8.87
CA LEU A 84 -10.02 -11.01 -7.44
C LEU A 84 -11.27 -10.36 -6.85
N SER A 85 -11.49 -9.07 -7.12
CA SER A 85 -12.60 -8.32 -6.54
C SER A 85 -13.99 -8.96 -6.75
N THR A 86 -14.20 -9.61 -7.91
CA THR A 86 -15.51 -10.21 -8.25
C THR A 86 -15.91 -11.35 -7.33
N GLY A 87 -14.94 -11.98 -6.65
CA GLY A 87 -15.18 -13.06 -5.70
C GLY A 87 -15.15 -12.65 -4.23
N ILE A 88 -14.96 -11.36 -3.92
CA ILE A 88 -14.54 -10.89 -2.58
C ILE A 88 -15.55 -9.92 -1.93
N LEU A 89 -16.65 -9.57 -2.61
CA LEU A 89 -17.52 -8.44 -2.26
C LEU A 89 -17.93 -8.32 -0.77
N GLU A 90 -18.06 -9.43 -0.04
CA GLU A 90 -18.50 -9.45 1.37
C GLU A 90 -17.38 -9.73 2.39
N GLU A 91 -16.16 -10.03 1.96
CA GLU A 91 -15.03 -10.31 2.88
C GLU A 91 -14.16 -9.06 3.07
N PRO A 92 -13.73 -8.76 4.31
CA PRO A 92 -12.75 -7.71 4.57
C PRO A 92 -11.47 -7.93 3.76
N TRP A 93 -11.09 -6.96 2.95
CA TRP A 93 -9.98 -7.09 2.00
C TRP A 93 -8.96 -5.98 2.17
N LEU A 94 -7.71 -6.39 2.38
CA LEU A 94 -6.53 -5.54 2.42
C LEU A 94 -5.71 -5.76 1.16
N VAL A 95 -5.43 -4.70 0.42
CA VAL A 95 -4.53 -4.69 -0.72
C VAL A 95 -3.36 -3.78 -0.38
N LEU A 96 -2.14 -4.30 -0.38
CA LEU A 96 -0.95 -3.52 -0.06
C LEU A 96 0.22 -3.88 -0.96
N GLY A 97 1.17 -2.96 -1.07
CA GLY A 97 2.42 -3.22 -1.77
C GLY A 97 2.92 -2.01 -2.53
N ASP A 98 3.93 -2.24 -3.38
CA ASP A 98 4.45 -1.25 -4.32
C ASP A 98 3.63 -1.36 -5.61
N PHE A 99 2.85 -0.33 -5.92
CA PHE A 99 2.01 -0.33 -7.12
C PHE A 99 2.78 0.16 -8.35
N ASN A 100 3.98 0.75 -8.17
CA ASN A 100 4.71 1.50 -9.20
C ASN A 100 3.82 2.51 -9.97
N ALA A 101 2.76 3.00 -9.30
CA ALA A 101 1.75 3.88 -9.88
C ALA A 101 1.28 4.91 -8.85
N VAL A 102 1.03 6.12 -9.35
CA VAL A 102 0.44 7.23 -8.61
C VAL A 102 -1.01 7.44 -9.07
N ILE A 103 -1.88 7.91 -8.19
CA ILE A 103 -3.31 8.10 -8.46
C ILE A 103 -3.59 9.43 -9.13
N ASP A 104 -2.89 10.47 -8.67
CA ASP A 104 -2.98 11.82 -9.20
C ASP A 104 -1.71 12.61 -8.84
N ASP A 105 -1.67 13.87 -9.26
CA ASP A 105 -0.51 14.73 -9.08
C ASP A 105 -0.20 15.05 -7.61
N SER A 106 -1.13 14.85 -6.67
CA SER A 106 -0.85 15.04 -5.24
C SER A 106 0.13 14.00 -4.68
N GLU A 107 0.26 12.86 -5.36
CA GLU A 107 1.20 11.80 -5.04
C GLU A 107 2.59 11.99 -5.68
N VAL A 108 2.81 13.13 -6.34
CA VAL A 108 4.05 13.47 -7.03
C VAL A 108 4.57 14.83 -6.52
N CYS A 109 5.86 14.90 -6.19
CA CYS A 109 6.51 16.18 -5.89
C CYS A 109 7.78 16.33 -6.74
N GLY A 110 7.82 17.39 -7.56
CA GLY A 110 8.87 17.62 -8.55
C GLY A 110 8.34 17.52 -9.98
N ARG A 111 9.25 17.68 -10.96
CA ARG A 111 8.87 17.67 -12.38
C ARG A 111 8.86 16.25 -12.93
N ALA A 112 7.66 15.67 -13.08
CA ALA A 112 7.47 14.38 -13.72
C ALA A 112 7.15 14.48 -15.21
N ALA A 113 7.30 13.37 -15.94
CA ALA A 113 6.69 13.21 -17.25
C ALA A 113 5.17 13.15 -17.12
N ASP A 114 4.47 13.49 -18.21
CA ASP A 114 3.02 13.29 -18.28
C ASP A 114 2.69 11.80 -18.09
N THR A 115 1.95 11.51 -17.03
CA THR A 115 1.51 10.16 -16.67
C THR A 115 0.00 10.08 -16.49
N SER A 116 -0.75 11.08 -16.99
CA SER A 116 -2.20 11.19 -16.78
C SER A 116 -2.99 9.97 -17.27
N ALA A 117 -2.59 9.37 -18.39
CA ALA A 117 -3.23 8.14 -18.88
C ALA A 117 -3.02 6.94 -17.93
N SER A 118 -1.80 6.75 -17.43
CA SER A 118 -1.51 5.68 -16.46
C SER A 118 -2.20 5.92 -15.12
N MET A 119 -2.27 7.18 -14.67
CA MET A 119 -3.01 7.57 -13.47
C MET A 119 -4.50 7.25 -13.62
N ALA A 120 -5.09 7.60 -14.76
CA ALA A 120 -6.50 7.34 -15.04
C ALA A 120 -6.83 5.84 -15.05
N GLU A 121 -5.98 5.01 -15.66
CA GLU A 121 -6.16 3.55 -15.66
C GLU A 121 -6.10 2.96 -14.25
N PHE A 122 -5.12 3.38 -13.45
CA PHE A 122 -4.99 2.91 -12.08
C PHE A 122 -6.15 3.39 -11.20
N ARG A 123 -6.51 4.68 -11.31
CA ARG A 123 -7.64 5.29 -10.58
C ARG A 123 -8.96 4.61 -10.91
N SER A 124 -9.24 4.33 -12.18
CA SER A 124 -10.43 3.56 -12.58
C SER A 124 -10.39 2.17 -11.97
N CYS A 125 -9.25 1.48 -12.01
CA CYS A 125 -9.12 0.15 -11.43
C CYS A 125 -9.43 0.11 -9.93
N ILE A 126 -9.01 1.08 -9.13
CA ILE A 126 -9.30 1.08 -7.68
C ILE A 126 -10.74 1.52 -7.39
N PHE A 127 -11.24 2.52 -8.13
CA PHE A 127 -12.58 3.08 -7.96
C PHE A 127 -13.65 2.04 -8.28
N ASP A 128 -13.53 1.35 -9.41
CA ASP A 128 -14.50 0.33 -9.86
C ASP A 128 -14.61 -0.86 -8.88
N LYS A 129 -13.66 -0.98 -7.96
CA LYS A 129 -13.55 -2.07 -6.99
C LYS A 129 -13.91 -1.65 -5.57
N GLY A 130 -14.35 -0.40 -5.38
CA GLY A 130 -14.68 0.14 -4.07
C GLY A 130 -13.47 0.15 -3.12
N LEU A 131 -12.26 0.20 -3.67
CA LEU A 131 -11.05 0.26 -2.87
C LEU A 131 -10.74 1.70 -2.51
N VAL A 132 -10.52 1.96 -1.23
CA VAL A 132 -10.18 3.27 -0.70
C VAL A 132 -8.86 3.21 0.07
N HIS A 133 -8.18 4.34 0.16
CA HIS A 133 -6.97 4.43 0.96
C HIS A 133 -7.27 4.19 2.44
N LEU A 134 -6.48 3.31 3.05
CA LEU A 134 -6.45 3.23 4.50
C LEU A 134 -5.80 4.52 5.03
N PRO A 135 -6.35 5.17 6.08
CA PRO A 135 -5.74 6.37 6.65
C PRO A 135 -4.28 6.12 7.06
N SER A 136 -3.41 7.07 6.73
CA SER A 136 -1.97 6.96 7.02
C SER A 136 -1.47 8.15 7.85
N THR A 137 -0.37 7.91 8.55
CA THR A 137 0.44 8.96 9.20
C THR A 137 1.91 8.79 8.77
N GLY A 138 2.69 9.87 8.79
CA GLY A 138 4.09 9.87 8.35
C GLY A 138 4.33 10.63 7.04
N CYS A 139 5.46 10.39 6.38
CA CYS A 139 5.77 10.96 5.06
C CYS A 139 4.97 10.16 4.00
N PRO A 140 4.13 10.81 3.17
CA PRO A 140 3.30 10.12 2.17
C PRO A 140 4.12 9.66 0.95
N PHE A 141 5.30 10.22 0.74
CA PHE A 141 6.19 9.83 -0.35
C PHE A 141 7.02 8.62 0.06
N THR A 142 7.03 7.61 -0.78
CA THR A 142 7.66 6.32 -0.51
C THR A 142 8.80 6.02 -1.49
N TRP A 143 8.95 6.81 -2.54
CA TRP A 143 10.06 6.70 -3.48
C TRP A 143 10.65 8.07 -3.81
N HIS A 144 11.98 8.10 -3.95
CA HIS A 144 12.74 9.25 -4.43
C HIS A 144 13.74 8.77 -5.49
N ASN A 145 13.99 9.60 -6.50
CA ASN A 145 14.93 9.25 -7.58
C ASN A 145 16.41 9.51 -7.24
N CYS A 146 16.73 9.77 -5.97
CA CYS A 146 18.08 10.11 -5.49
C CYS A 146 18.74 11.27 -6.26
N SER A 147 17.95 12.15 -6.86
CA SER A 147 18.43 13.32 -7.59
C SER A 147 18.17 14.61 -6.83
N GLU A 148 19.02 15.60 -7.06
CA GLU A 148 18.94 16.91 -6.41
C GLU A 148 18.39 17.99 -7.34
N GLY A 149 18.03 19.14 -6.74
CA GLY A 149 17.60 20.34 -7.46
C GLY A 149 16.37 20.10 -8.33
N THR A 150 16.39 20.63 -9.55
CA THR A 150 15.27 20.56 -10.50
C THR A 150 14.95 19.16 -11.02
N ARG A 151 15.84 18.18 -10.76
CA ARG A 151 15.66 16.77 -11.11
C ARG A 151 15.11 15.95 -9.95
N SER A 152 15.03 16.51 -8.74
CA SER A 152 14.49 15.82 -7.57
C SER A 152 13.03 15.46 -7.81
N LEU A 153 12.70 14.18 -7.65
CA LEU A 153 11.35 13.65 -7.89
C LEU A 153 10.97 12.67 -6.78
N TRP A 154 9.88 12.98 -6.10
CA TRP A 154 9.28 12.14 -5.06
C TRP A 154 7.95 11.58 -5.54
N LYS A 155 7.67 10.33 -5.18
CA LYS A 155 6.42 9.65 -5.52
C LYS A 155 5.88 8.84 -4.34
N CYS A 156 4.56 8.77 -4.21
CA CYS A 156 3.87 7.76 -3.40
C CYS A 156 3.59 6.53 -4.27
N LEU A 157 4.44 5.50 -4.18
CA LEU A 157 4.29 4.25 -4.96
C LEU A 157 3.70 3.11 -4.13
N ASP A 158 4.13 3.02 -2.87
CA ASP A 158 3.55 2.09 -1.90
C ASP A 158 2.19 2.56 -1.40
N LYS A 159 1.20 1.65 -1.39
CA LYS A 159 -0.17 1.97 -0.96
C LYS A 159 -0.74 0.86 -0.09
N ILE A 160 -1.71 1.25 0.74
CA ILE A 160 -2.61 0.34 1.43
C ILE A 160 -4.04 0.75 1.10
N LEU A 161 -4.74 -0.15 0.42
CA LEU A 161 -6.11 0.01 0.00
C LEU A 161 -6.99 -1.04 0.68
N VAL A 162 -8.21 -0.66 0.99
CA VAL A 162 -9.18 -1.52 1.68
C VAL A 162 -10.56 -1.36 1.08
N ASN A 163 -11.40 -2.39 1.19
CA ASN A 163 -12.82 -2.30 0.82
C ASN A 163 -13.69 -1.86 2.01
N GLU A 164 -14.97 -1.63 1.74
CA GLU A 164 -15.95 -1.23 2.76
C GLU A 164 -16.06 -2.24 3.91
N ALA A 165 -16.14 -3.54 3.61
CA ALA A 165 -16.20 -4.60 4.62
C ALA A 165 -15.01 -4.57 5.61
N TRP A 166 -13.83 -4.15 5.16
CA TRP A 166 -12.69 -3.93 6.05
C TRP A 166 -12.90 -2.76 7.01
N LEU A 167 -13.41 -1.63 6.51
CA LEU A 167 -13.68 -0.45 7.33
C LEU A 167 -14.77 -0.71 8.36
N GLU A 168 -15.78 -1.51 8.01
CA GLU A 168 -16.82 -1.96 8.94
C GLU A 168 -16.28 -2.91 10.01
N THR A 169 -15.37 -3.82 9.63
CA THR A 169 -14.80 -4.81 10.55
C THR A 169 -13.78 -4.17 11.51
N TRP A 170 -12.98 -3.22 11.03
CA TRP A 170 -11.98 -2.51 11.83
C TRP A 170 -12.11 -0.98 11.70
N PRO A 171 -13.13 -0.38 12.35
CA PRO A 171 -13.27 1.06 12.40
C PRO A 171 -12.03 1.70 13.03
N GLY A 172 -11.48 2.73 12.38
CA GLY A 172 -10.27 3.42 12.85
C GLY A 172 -8.95 2.70 12.54
N ALA A 173 -8.97 1.67 11.70
CA ALA A 173 -7.74 1.11 11.15
C ALA A 173 -6.92 2.19 10.41
N SER A 174 -5.60 2.18 10.60
CA SER A 174 -4.67 3.11 9.98
C SER A 174 -3.30 2.48 9.85
N TYR A 175 -2.40 3.11 9.10
CA TYR A 175 -1.02 2.67 9.02
C TYR A 175 -0.02 3.79 9.23
N LEU A 176 1.18 3.40 9.67
CA LEU A 176 2.32 4.30 9.77
C LEU A 176 3.26 4.04 8.59
N CYS A 177 3.46 5.07 7.78
CA CYS A 177 4.46 5.06 6.73
C CYS A 177 5.82 5.38 7.34
N LEU A 178 6.67 4.36 7.44
CA LEU A 178 8.06 4.50 7.89
C LEU A 178 8.95 4.63 6.66
N THR A 179 9.42 5.84 6.36
CA THR A 179 10.46 6.03 5.35
C THR A 179 11.82 5.72 5.98
N GLU A 180 12.45 4.59 5.61
CA GLU A 180 13.86 4.33 5.94
C GLU A 180 14.74 5.38 5.26
N TYR A 181 15.32 6.25 6.08
CA TYR A 181 16.17 7.35 5.65
C TYR A 181 17.56 6.81 5.33
N LEU A 182 17.81 6.45 4.07
CA LEU A 182 19.18 6.27 3.57
C LEU A 182 19.82 7.65 3.43
N GLY A 183 20.65 8.00 4.42
CA GLY A 183 21.80 8.91 4.32
C GLY A 183 21.66 10.20 3.49
N SER A 184 21.58 11.32 4.19
CA SER A 184 22.18 12.62 3.82
C SER A 184 21.81 13.29 2.49
N PHE A 185 20.60 13.11 1.96
CA PHE A 185 20.09 13.97 0.88
C PHE A 185 18.68 14.45 1.19
N SER A 186 18.56 15.75 1.51
CA SER A 186 17.34 16.59 1.51
C SER A 186 16.07 16.03 2.20
N THR A 187 15.61 16.75 3.21
CA THR A 187 14.36 16.52 3.96
C THR A 187 13.15 16.22 3.07
N CYS A 188 12.40 15.14 3.37
CA CYS A 188 11.09 14.86 2.73
C CYS A 188 10.27 16.16 2.69
N PRO A 189 9.75 16.59 1.52
CA PRO A 189 9.12 17.90 1.34
C PRO A 189 7.93 18.12 2.30
N TYR A 190 7.31 17.03 2.75
CA TYR A 190 6.25 17.01 3.76
C TYR A 190 6.62 17.71 5.08
N ARG A 191 7.91 17.78 5.45
CA ARG A 191 8.34 18.45 6.69
C ARG A 191 8.52 19.97 6.55
N HIS A 192 8.63 20.52 5.35
CA HIS A 192 9.05 21.93 5.19
C HIS A 192 8.06 22.86 4.49
N THR A 193 7.12 22.41 3.67
CA THR A 193 6.17 23.34 3.01
C THR A 193 4.87 22.68 2.58
N GLN A 194 3.74 23.39 2.75
CA GLN A 194 2.44 23.11 2.12
C GLN A 194 2.45 23.32 0.58
N ARG A 195 3.63 23.34 -0.05
CA ARG A 195 3.81 23.50 -1.49
C ARG A 195 4.98 22.64 -1.92
N CYS A 196 4.65 21.53 -2.59
CA CYS A 196 5.12 21.35 -3.95
C CYS A 196 4.44 22.44 -4.80
#